data_AF-A0A653ZE13-F1
#
_entry.id   AF-A0A653ZE13-F1
#
_cell.length_a   1.000
_cell.length_b   1.000
_cell.length_c   1.000
_cell.angle_alpha   90.00
_cell.angle_beta   90.00
_cell.angle_gamma   90.00
#
_symmetry.space_group_name_H-M   'P 1'
#
loop_
_entity.id
_entity.type
_entity.pdbx_description
1 polymer ?
#
loop_
_entity_poly.entity_id
_entity_poly.type
_entity_poly.pdbx_seq_one_letter_code
_entity_poly.pdbx_strand_id
1 'polypeptide(L)'
;MPDKKARPLCLERLLEDLVAGGASKLVLESDESLQQSDRRLIAQHLKALGGADGFQYMHCKAHEEPLLWVSDAVAWCHQKGGDWIRKASPLVQKIVFCER
;
A
#
# COMPACT_ATOMS: atom_id res chain seq x y z
N MET A 1 -8.99 3.26 13.63
CA MET A 1 -9.40 4.29 12.64
C MET A 1 -10.33 3.61 11.63
N PRO A 2 -11.43 4.23 11.17
CA PRO A 2 -12.28 3.64 10.13
C PRO A 2 -11.51 3.43 8.82
N ASP A 3 -11.84 2.36 8.08
CA ASP A 3 -11.11 1.99 6.87
C ASP A 3 -11.10 3.09 5.79
N LYS A 4 -12.25 3.78 5.63
CA LYS A 4 -12.40 4.96 4.75
C LYS A 4 -11.43 6.11 5.04
N LYS A 5 -10.81 6.14 6.23
CA LYS A 5 -9.74 7.09 6.58
C LYS A 5 -8.36 6.44 6.55
N ALA A 6 -8.26 5.19 6.99
CA ALA A 6 -7.00 4.46 7.04
C ALA A 6 -6.41 4.20 5.66
N ARG A 7 -7.22 3.71 4.73
CA ARG A 7 -6.78 3.36 3.38
C ARG A 7 -6.18 4.55 2.63
N PRO A 8 -6.82 5.74 2.59
CA PRO A 8 -6.20 6.91 1.99
C PRO A 8 -4.84 7.28 2.58
N LEU A 9 -4.74 7.37 3.91
CA LEU A 9 -3.49 7.73 4.59
C LEU A 9 -2.37 6.73 4.30
N CYS A 10 -2.67 5.43 4.32
CA CYS A 10 -1.69 4.40 3.99
C CYS A 10 -1.25 4.50 2.52
N LEU A 11 -2.18 4.73 1.60
CA LEU A 11 -1.90 4.77 0.18
C LEU A 11 -1.12 6.02 -0.23
N GLU A 12 -1.44 7.18 0.34
CA GLU A 12 -0.69 8.43 0.15
C GLU A 12 0.76 8.27 0.60
N ARG A 13 0.97 7.81 1.85
CA ARG A 13 2.31 7.56 2.38
C ARG A 13 3.09 6.53 1.56
N LEU A 14 2.43 5.46 1.10
CA LEU A 14 3.03 4.45 0.23
C LEU A 14 3.48 5.06 -1.09
N LEU A 15 2.67 5.92 -1.72
CA LEU A 15 3.03 6.57 -2.98
C LEU A 15 4.25 7.48 -2.83
N GLU A 16 4.33 8.25 -1.75
CA GLU A 16 5.52 9.05 -1.44
C GLU A 16 6.78 8.19 -1.35
N ASP A 17 6.71 7.06 -0.64
CA ASP A 17 7.84 6.15 -0.47
C ASP A 17 8.23 5.46 -1.78
N LEU A 18 7.26 5.06 -2.60
CA LEU A 18 7.50 4.47 -3.92
C LEU A 18 8.15 5.46 -4.88
N VAL A 19 7.67 6.70 -4.93
CA VAL A 19 8.24 7.75 -5.79
C VAL A 19 9.65 8.12 -5.31
N ALA A 20 9.85 8.34 -4.02
CA ALA A 20 11.18 8.64 -3.46
C ALA A 20 12.17 7.49 -3.66
N GLY A 21 11.69 6.23 -3.63
CA GLY A 21 12.47 5.03 -3.89
C GLY A 21 12.71 4.72 -5.37
N GLY A 22 12.16 5.51 -6.29
CA GLY A 22 12.30 5.28 -7.74
C GLY A 22 11.59 4.02 -8.25
N ALA A 23 10.55 3.56 -7.54
CA ALA A 23 9.73 2.45 -7.99
C ALA A 23 8.99 2.83 -9.28
N SER A 24 8.81 1.88 -10.19
CA SER A 24 8.14 2.10 -11.47
C SER A 24 6.69 1.60 -11.50
N LYS A 25 6.27 0.76 -10.54
CA LYS A 25 4.96 0.12 -10.55
C LYS A 25 4.39 -0.10 -9.14
N LEU A 26 3.10 0.20 -8.97
CA LEU A 26 2.26 -0.24 -7.85
C LEU A 26 1.23 -1.27 -8.33
N VAL A 27 1.14 -2.40 -7.64
CA VAL A 27 0.11 -3.41 -7.87
C VAL A 27 -0.72 -3.54 -6.59
N LEU A 28 -2.04 -3.44 -6.72
CA LEU A 28 -2.99 -3.66 -5.63
C LEU A 28 -3.87 -4.88 -5.95
N GLU A 29 -4.37 -5.55 -4.93
CA GLU A 29 -5.43 -6.54 -5.14
C GLU A 29 -6.73 -5.85 -5.59
N SER A 30 -7.43 -6.48 -6.52
CA SER A 30 -8.68 -5.96 -7.08
C SER A 30 -9.86 -6.19 -6.17
N ASP A 31 -10.38 -5.10 -5.60
CA ASP A 31 -11.68 -5.02 -4.94
C ASP A 31 -12.54 -3.99 -5.69
N GLU A 32 -13.66 -4.43 -6.28
CA GLU A 32 -14.54 -3.57 -7.08
C GLU A 32 -15.11 -2.39 -6.27
N SER A 33 -15.29 -2.57 -4.96
CA SER A 33 -15.82 -1.53 -4.07
C SER A 33 -14.79 -0.42 -3.79
N LEU A 34 -13.49 -0.70 -3.93
CA LEU A 34 -12.39 0.21 -3.61
C LEU A 34 -11.66 0.74 -4.84
N GLN A 35 -11.65 -0.02 -5.93
CA GLN A 35 -10.83 0.27 -7.11
C GLN A 35 -11.07 1.67 -7.68
N GLN A 36 -12.32 2.12 -7.75
CA GLN A 36 -12.63 3.45 -8.29
C GLN A 36 -12.12 4.57 -7.39
N SER A 37 -12.22 4.43 -6.06
CA SER A 37 -11.65 5.40 -5.11
C SER A 37 -10.13 5.38 -5.14
N ASP A 38 -9.50 4.22 -5.20
CA ASP A 38 -8.05 4.09 -5.22
C ASP A 38 -7.46 4.72 -6.48
N ARG A 39 -8.06 4.44 -7.65
CA ARG A 39 -7.62 5.04 -8.92
C ARG A 39 -7.66 6.57 -8.88
N ARG A 40 -8.69 7.16 -8.26
CA ARG A 40 -8.82 8.61 -8.13
C ARG A 40 -7.77 9.18 -7.18
N LEU A 41 -7.60 8.54 -6.01
CA LEU A 41 -6.61 8.96 -5.02
C LEU A 41 -5.19 8.90 -5.58
N ILE A 42 -4.81 7.77 -6.17
CA ILE A 42 -3.47 7.56 -6.75
C ILE A 42 -3.20 8.63 -7.82
N ALA A 43 -4.12 8.84 -8.75
CA ALA A 43 -3.94 9.83 -9.81
C ALA A 43 -3.81 11.26 -9.26
N GLN A 44 -4.62 11.64 -8.28
CA GLN A 44 -4.56 12.96 -7.64
C GLN A 44 -3.24 13.16 -6.90
N HIS A 45 -2.81 12.16 -6.13
CA HIS A 45 -1.61 12.25 -5.31
C HIS A 45 -0.34 12.24 -6.16
N LEU A 46 -0.23 11.38 -7.18
CA LEU A 46 0.88 11.39 -8.13
C LEU A 46 1.00 12.73 -8.88
N LYS A 47 -0.13 13.36 -9.22
CA LYS A 47 -0.13 14.71 -9.80
C LYS A 47 0.39 15.75 -8.81
N ALA A 48 0.02 15.67 -7.53
CA ALA A 48 0.49 16.58 -6.49
C ALA A 48 2.00 16.45 -6.23
N LEU A 49 2.57 15.26 -6.39
CA LEU A 49 4.01 15.01 -6.29
C LEU A 49 4.83 15.52 -7.49
N GLY A 50 4.22 16.26 -8.43
CA GLY A 50 4.90 16.82 -9.61
C GLY A 50 4.87 15.91 -10.83
N GLY A 51 4.05 14.86 -10.81
CA GLY A 51 3.99 13.84 -11.86
C GLY A 51 5.09 12.79 -11.68
N ALA A 52 4.70 11.52 -11.76
CA ALA A 52 5.63 10.40 -11.79
C ALA A 52 5.61 9.83 -13.22
N ASP A 53 6.30 10.50 -14.14
CA ASP A 53 6.36 10.07 -15.54
C ASP A 53 6.80 8.61 -15.62
N GLY A 54 5.96 7.77 -16.22
CA GLY A 54 6.20 6.33 -16.35
C GLY A 54 5.84 5.48 -15.13
N PHE A 55 5.39 6.05 -14.00
CA PHE A 55 4.88 5.27 -12.87
C PHE A 55 3.56 4.61 -13.23
N GLN A 56 3.55 3.27 -13.18
CA GLN A 56 2.37 2.48 -13.50
C GLN A 56 1.65 2.05 -12.23
N TYR A 57 0.32 1.97 -12.30
CA TYR A 57 -0.45 1.36 -11.24
C TYR A 57 -1.57 0.50 -11.81
N MET A 58 -1.78 -0.67 -11.22
CA MET A 58 -2.79 -1.62 -11.65
C MET A 58 -3.42 -2.33 -10.46
N HIS A 59 -4.60 -2.88 -10.70
CA HIS A 59 -5.24 -3.79 -9.76
C HIS A 59 -5.29 -5.16 -10.42
N CYS A 60 -4.89 -6.19 -9.69
CA CYS A 60 -4.82 -7.57 -10.15
C CYS A 60 -5.65 -8.46 -9.22
N LYS A 61 -6.19 -9.56 -9.74
CA LYS A 61 -6.79 -10.62 -8.92
C LYS A 61 -5.68 -11.37 -8.19
N ALA A 62 -6.00 -11.98 -7.05
CA ALA A 62 -5.02 -12.69 -6.22
C ALA A 62 -4.20 -13.76 -6.98
N HIS A 63 -4.77 -14.39 -8.02
CA HIS A 63 -4.09 -15.40 -8.82
C HIS A 63 -3.17 -14.83 -9.92
N GLU A 64 -3.34 -13.56 -10.30
CA GLU A 64 -2.55 -12.91 -11.36
C GLU A 64 -1.18 -12.46 -10.84
N GLU A 65 -1.09 -12.09 -9.57
CA GLU A 65 0.14 -11.63 -8.92
C GLU A 65 0.31 -12.35 -7.57
N PRO A 66 0.87 -13.58 -7.55
CA PRO A 66 0.87 -14.47 -6.38
C PRO A 66 1.63 -13.98 -5.16
N LEU A 67 2.32 -12.84 -5.23
CA LEU A 67 3.06 -12.24 -4.11
C LEU A 67 2.26 -11.12 -3.42
N LEU A 68 1.07 -10.76 -3.90
CA LEU A 68 0.25 -9.70 -3.30
C LEU A 68 -0.12 -9.99 -1.84
N TRP A 69 -0.26 -11.26 -1.44
CA TRP A 69 -0.62 -11.65 -0.08
C TRP A 69 0.46 -11.34 0.97
N VAL A 70 1.73 -11.11 0.56
CA VAL A 70 2.85 -10.97 1.51
C VAL A 70 2.63 -9.78 2.44
N SER A 71 2.13 -8.66 1.92
CA SER A 71 1.80 -7.49 2.74
C SER A 71 0.72 -7.79 3.77
N ASP A 72 -0.31 -8.55 3.42
CA ASP A 72 -1.38 -8.91 4.34
C ASP A 72 -0.88 -9.83 5.46
N ALA A 73 0.01 -10.77 5.14
CA ALA A 73 0.63 -11.62 6.16
C ALA A 73 1.46 -10.81 7.17
N VAL A 74 2.22 -9.81 6.71
CA VAL A 74 2.99 -8.92 7.59
C VAL A 74 2.04 -8.06 8.45
N ALA A 75 1.01 -7.47 7.84
CA ALA A 75 0.02 -6.68 8.57
C ALA A 75 -0.72 -7.51 9.62
N TRP A 76 -1.11 -8.73 9.28
CA TRP A 76 -1.74 -9.68 10.21
C TRP A 76 -0.82 -10.04 11.36
N CYS A 77 0.48 -10.27 11.12
CA CYS A 77 1.44 -10.56 12.19
C CYS A 77 1.50 -9.41 13.21
N HIS A 78 1.46 -8.17 12.74
CA HIS A 78 1.40 -6.98 13.60
C HIS A 78 0.09 -6.88 14.37
N GLN A 79 -1.05 -7.18 13.74
CA GLN A 79 -2.35 -7.20 14.41
C GLN A 79 -2.44 -8.33 15.47
N LYS A 80 -1.90 -9.50 15.16
CA LYS A 80 -1.93 -10.67 16.03
C LYS A 80 -1.07 -10.48 17.28
N GLY A 81 0.05 -9.77 17.16
CA GLY A 81 0.96 -9.48 18.27
C GLY A 81 1.78 -10.69 18.74
N GLY A 82 2.45 -10.53 19.88
CA GLY A 82 3.29 -11.58 20.46
C GLY A 82 4.47 -11.99 19.57
N ASP A 83 4.76 -13.29 19.50
CA ASP A 83 5.89 -13.81 18.71
C ASP A 83 5.76 -13.52 17.20
N TRP A 84 4.56 -13.26 16.70
CA TRP A 84 4.33 -12.97 15.28
C TRP A 84 5.01 -11.68 14.82
N ILE A 85 5.07 -10.65 15.67
CA ILE A 85 5.81 -9.42 15.37
C ILE A 85 7.29 -9.74 15.16
N ARG A 86 7.87 -10.55 16.06
CA ARG A 86 9.28 -10.96 15.95
C ARG A 86 9.54 -11.78 14.68
N LYS A 87 8.62 -12.66 14.30
CA LYS A 87 8.72 -13.46 13.06
C LYS A 87 8.67 -12.61 11.80
N ALA A 88 7.84 -11.56 11.77
CA ALA A 88 7.71 -10.67 10.62
C ALA A 88 8.79 -9.58 10.54
N SER A 89 9.47 -9.29 11.66
CA SER A 89 10.47 -8.22 11.77
C SER A 89 11.52 -8.18 10.66
N PRO A 90 12.06 -9.29 10.12
CA PRO A 90 13.03 -9.23 9.02
C PRO A 90 12.47 -8.64 7.72
N LEU A 91 11.15 -8.63 7.53
CA LEU A 91 10.47 -8.06 6.37
C LEU A 91 10.08 -6.58 6.58
N VAL A 92 10.25 -6.04 7.80
CA VAL A 92 9.80 -4.70 8.16
C VAL A 92 10.99 -3.79 8.38
N GLN A 93 11.23 -2.88 7.45
CA GLN A 93 12.32 -1.90 7.57
C GLN A 93 11.95 -0.75 8.51
N LYS A 94 10.71 -0.27 8.46
CA LYS A 94 10.24 0.90 9.20
C LYS A 94 8.76 0.78 9.52
N ILE A 95 8.40 1.21 10.73
CA ILE A 95 7.00 1.41 11.13
C ILE A 95 6.72 2.91 11.11
N VAL A 96 5.66 3.32 10.42
CA VAL A 96 5.21 4.71 10.34
C VAL A 96 3.89 4.84 11.07
N PHE A 97 3.78 5.84 11.93
CA PHE A 97 2.54 6.18 12.62
C PHE A 97 1.90 7.36 11.91
N CYS A 98 0.68 7.17 11.39
CA CYS A 98 -0.11 8.27 10.85
C CYS A 98 -0.91 8.89 11.98
N GLU A 99 -0.71 10.18 12.23
CA GLU A 99 -1.52 10.95 13.18
C GLU A 99 -2.94 11.15 12.64
N ARG A 100 -3.89 11.37 13.56
CA ARG A 100 -5.33 11.45 13.26
C ARG A 100 -5.75 12.81 12.71
#